data_AF-A0A9P0QGE1-F1
#
_entry.id   AF-A0A9P0QGE1-F1
#
_cell.length_a   1.000
_cell.length_b   1.000
_cell.length_c   1.000
_cell.angle_alpha   90.00
_cell.angle_beta   90.00
_cell.angle_gamma   90.00
#
_symmetry.space_group_name_H-M   'P 1'
#
loop_
_entity.id
_entity.type
_entity.pdbx_description
1 polymer ?
#
loop_
_entity_poly.entity_id
_entity_poly.type
_entity_poly.pdbx_seq_one_letter_code
_entity_poly.pdbx_strand_id
1 'polypeptide(L)'
;MDPMMKPRLPKIIYINKTKSILGEINKILDSKITTDIPIENLHSLIYSGAAAVLTVNKQNISTDTQVKNVPATPGWQRRITNKIDSIRRDIGILTQNQSLNPSSSVTK
;
A
#
# COMPACT_ATOMS: atom_id res chain seq x y z
N MET A 1 2.45 13.49 -26.16
CA MET A 1 3.06 13.21 -24.85
C MET A 1 3.18 11.71 -24.68
N ASP A 2 4.34 11.21 -24.28
CA ASP A 2 4.58 9.78 -24.07
C ASP A 2 3.69 9.24 -22.91
N PRO A 3 2.79 8.26 -23.17
CA PRO A 3 1.97 7.63 -22.15
C PRO A 3 2.77 7.00 -21.01
N MET A 4 4.00 6.53 -21.27
CA MET A 4 4.83 5.80 -20.31
C MET A 4 5.46 6.69 -19.24
N MET A 5 5.46 8.01 -19.45
CA MET A 5 5.98 8.98 -18.48
C MET A 5 4.93 9.44 -17.46
N LYS A 6 3.65 9.08 -17.63
CA LYS A 6 2.58 9.50 -16.73
C LYS A 6 2.61 8.66 -15.43
N PRO A 7 2.50 9.28 -14.24
CA PRO A 7 2.43 8.52 -13.00
C PRO A 7 1.18 7.64 -12.96
N ARG A 8 1.29 6.48 -12.32
CA ARG A 8 0.18 5.53 -12.24
C ARG A 8 -0.89 6.09 -11.31
N LEU A 9 -2.13 6.17 -11.79
CA LEU A 9 -3.25 6.60 -10.97
C LEU A 9 -3.65 5.50 -9.97
N PRO A 10 -3.81 5.81 -8.67
CA PRO A 10 -4.34 4.87 -7.69
C PRO A 10 -5.81 4.52 -7.96
N LYS A 11 -6.28 3.43 -7.36
CA LYS A 11 -7.69 3.05 -7.42
C LYS A 11 -8.56 4.16 -6.81
N ILE A 12 -9.58 4.59 -7.55
CA ILE A 12 -10.56 5.57 -7.09
C ILE A 12 -11.35 4.97 -5.93
N ILE A 13 -11.45 5.70 -4.82
CA ILE A 13 -12.31 5.33 -3.69
C ILE A 13 -13.73 5.82 -3.99
N TYR A 14 -14.66 4.88 -4.12
CA TYR A 14 -16.06 5.16 -4.43
C TYR A 14 -16.84 5.45 -3.15
N ILE A 15 -17.06 6.74 -2.88
CA ILE A 15 -18.05 7.24 -1.92
C ILE A 15 -19.17 7.96 -2.67
N ASN A 16 -20.31 8.23 -2.01
CA ASN A 16 -21.46 8.89 -2.65
C ASN A 16 -21.08 10.19 -3.36
N LYS A 17 -20.17 10.98 -2.76
CA LYS A 17 -19.62 12.20 -3.35
C LYS A 17 -18.82 11.94 -4.63
N THR A 18 -17.99 10.90 -4.65
CA THR A 18 -17.20 10.48 -5.83
C THR A 18 -18.10 10.17 -7.01
N LYS A 19 -19.23 9.51 -6.77
CA LYS A 19 -20.18 9.16 -7.85
C LYS A 19 -20.72 10.40 -8.55
N SER A 20 -21.06 11.44 -7.78
CA SER A 20 -21.52 12.72 -8.35
C SER A 20 -20.41 13.42 -9.14
N ILE A 21 -19.18 13.45 -8.62
CA ILE A 21 -18.02 14.07 -9.27
C ILE A 21 -17.69 13.35 -10.59
N LEU A 22 -17.70 12.02 -10.57
CA LEU A 22 -17.45 11.20 -11.75
C LEU A 22 -18.51 11.44 -12.83
N GLY A 23 -19.79 11.56 -12.44
CA GLY A 23 -20.86 11.89 -13.35
C GLY A 23 -20.65 13.23 -14.06
N GLU A 24 -20.19 14.25 -13.33
CA GLU A 24 -19.95 15.57 -13.92
C GLU A 24 -18.74 15.58 -14.85
N ILE A 25 -17.65 14.91 -14.45
CA ILE A 25 -16.46 14.79 -15.29
C ILE A 25 -16.76 14.01 -16.57
N ASN A 26 -17.59 12.96 -16.50
CA ASN A 26 -18.00 12.20 -17.69
C ASN A 26 -18.80 13.07 -18.66
N LYS A 27 -19.73 13.92 -18.19
CA LYS A 27 -20.45 14.85 -19.08
C LYS A 27 -19.49 15.80 -19.81
N ILE A 28 -18.47 16.30 -19.11
CA ILE A 28 -17.46 17.19 -19.71
C ILE A 28 -16.63 16.41 -20.72
N LEU A 29 -16.24 15.17 -20.42
CA LEU A 29 -15.51 14.30 -21.34
C LEU A 29 -16.35 14.01 -22.60
N ASP A 30 -17.62 13.66 -22.45
CA ASP A 30 -18.53 13.40 -23.58
C ASP A 30 -18.66 14.63 -24.50
N SER A 31 -18.68 15.84 -23.94
CA SER A 31 -18.70 17.07 -24.75
C SER A 31 -17.39 17.36 -25.49
N LYS A 32 -16.28 16.78 -25.04
CA LYS A 32 -14.94 17.00 -25.60
C LYS A 32 -14.47 15.87 -26.48
N ILE A 33 -15.04 14.67 -26.37
CA ILE A 33 -14.70 13.52 -27.16
C ILE A 33 -15.52 13.55 -28.45
N THR A 34 -14.88 13.95 -29.56
CA THR A 34 -15.43 13.85 -30.91
C THR A 34 -14.91 12.59 -31.61
N THR A 35 -15.61 12.16 -32.65
CA THR A 35 -15.34 10.90 -33.37
C THR A 35 -13.93 10.82 -33.98
N ASP A 36 -13.34 11.96 -34.32
CA ASP A 36 -12.06 12.05 -35.04
C ASP A 36 -10.87 12.38 -34.13
N ILE A 37 -10.99 12.16 -32.82
CA ILE A 37 -9.89 12.45 -31.90
C ILE A 37 -8.78 11.39 -32.01
N PRO A 38 -7.51 11.82 -32.18
CA PRO A 38 -6.38 10.91 -32.18
C PRO A 38 -6.21 10.26 -30.80
N ILE A 39 -5.78 9.00 -30.78
CA ILE A 39 -5.75 8.15 -29.60
C ILE A 39 -4.90 8.76 -28.45
N GLU A 40 -3.83 9.46 -28.77
CA GLU A 40 -2.95 10.12 -27.81
C GLU A 40 -3.68 11.24 -27.05
N ASN A 41 -4.54 11.97 -27.76
CA ASN A 41 -5.35 13.05 -27.20
C ASN A 41 -6.50 12.48 -26.37
N LEU A 42 -7.16 11.41 -26.85
CA LEU A 42 -8.17 10.70 -26.09
C LEU A 42 -7.61 10.16 -24.77
N HIS A 43 -6.45 9.49 -24.81
CA HIS A 43 -5.78 9.00 -23.63
C HIS A 43 -5.42 10.13 -22.65
N SER A 44 -5.03 11.30 -23.16
CA SER A 44 -4.71 12.45 -22.32
C SER A 44 -5.95 13.09 -21.68
N LEU A 45 -7.06 13.16 -22.40
CA LEU A 45 -8.35 13.60 -21.86
C LEU A 45 -8.85 12.65 -20.76
N ILE A 46 -8.87 11.35 -21.01
CA ILE A 46 -9.31 10.36 -20.02
C ILE A 46 -8.40 10.41 -18.77
N TYR A 47 -7.09 10.44 -18.97
CA TYR A 47 -6.13 10.51 -17.86
C TYR A 47 -6.32 11.77 -17.01
N SER A 48 -6.50 12.94 -17.65
CA SER A 48 -6.73 14.20 -16.93
C SER A 48 -8.06 14.21 -16.17
N GLY A 49 -9.12 13.64 -16.75
CA GLY A 49 -10.39 13.44 -16.06
C GLY A 49 -10.25 12.55 -14.82
N ALA A 50 -9.57 11.41 -14.94
CA ALA A 50 -9.31 10.51 -13.81
C ALA A 50 -8.44 11.17 -12.73
N ALA A 51 -7.39 11.91 -13.11
CA ALA A 51 -6.56 12.66 -12.18
C ALA A 51 -7.35 13.77 -11.46
N ALA A 52 -8.26 14.44 -12.15
CA ALA A 52 -9.15 15.43 -11.56
C ALA A 52 -10.09 14.81 -10.52
N VAL A 53 -10.71 13.66 -10.81
CA VAL A 53 -11.53 12.92 -9.82
C VAL A 53 -10.73 12.63 -8.55
N LEU A 54 -9.51 12.11 -8.70
CA LEU A 54 -8.63 11.77 -7.58
C LEU A 54 -8.28 13.01 -6.75
N THR A 55 -7.96 14.11 -7.41
CA THR A 55 -7.61 15.38 -6.76
C THR A 55 -8.79 15.92 -5.94
N VAL A 56 -9.99 15.94 -6.52
CA VAL A 56 -11.21 16.39 -5.83
C VAL A 56 -11.56 15.48 -4.65
N ASN A 57 -11.29 14.18 -4.77
CA ASN A 57 -11.44 13.20 -3.70
C ASN A 57 -10.32 13.22 -2.66
N LYS A 58 -9.35 14.16 -2.77
CA LYS A 58 -8.17 14.24 -1.89
C LYS A 58 -7.34 12.95 -1.87
N GLN A 59 -7.34 12.20 -2.97
CA GLN A 59 -6.51 11.02 -3.15
C GLN A 59 -5.17 11.44 -3.78
N ASN A 60 -4.07 11.10 -3.13
CA ASN A 60 -2.75 11.47 -3.62
C ASN A 60 -2.33 10.59 -4.81
N ILE A 61 -1.93 11.20 -5.90
CA ILE A 61 -1.32 10.51 -7.05
C ILE A 61 0.16 10.37 -6.71
N SER A 62 0.54 9.20 -6.18
CA SER A 62 1.95 8.92 -5.89
C SER A 62 2.76 8.98 -7.18
N THR A 63 3.66 9.95 -7.27
CA THR A 63 4.72 9.99 -8.30
C THR A 63 5.86 9.03 -7.95
N ASP A 64 5.89 8.56 -6.71
CA ASP A 64 6.91 7.64 -6.25
C ASP A 64 6.52 6.21 -6.67
N THR A 65 7.33 5.65 -7.57
CA THR A 65 7.22 4.27 -8.09
C THR A 65 7.47 3.22 -7.00
N GLN A 66 7.80 3.65 -5.78
CA GLN A 66 8.25 2.83 -4.67
C GLN A 66 7.18 2.68 -3.58
N VAL A 67 5.94 2.30 -3.93
CA VAL A 67 5.11 1.62 -2.92
C VAL A 67 5.72 0.23 -2.76
N LYS A 68 6.73 0.11 -1.89
CA LYS A 68 7.23 -1.18 -1.44
C LYS A 68 6.05 -1.92 -0.81
N ASN A 69 5.42 -2.80 -1.59
CA ASN A 69 4.57 -3.84 -1.05
C ASN A 69 5.48 -4.70 -0.18
N VAL A 70 5.61 -4.34 1.10
CA VAL A 70 6.16 -5.25 2.08
C VAL A 70 5.17 -6.41 2.13
N PRO A 71 5.53 -7.61 1.66
CA PRO A 71 4.61 -8.73 1.67
C PRO A 71 4.18 -8.96 3.11
N ALA A 72 2.86 -8.93 3.34
CA ALA A 72 2.32 -9.21 4.66
C ALA A 72 2.83 -10.59 5.09
N THR A 73 3.55 -10.64 6.22
CA THR A 73 4.07 -11.90 6.75
C THR A 73 2.90 -12.85 6.98
N PRO A 74 2.90 -14.04 6.37
CA PRO A 74 1.77 -14.96 6.49
C PRO A 74 1.56 -15.36 7.95
N GLY A 75 0.29 -15.58 8.33
CA GLY A 75 -0.08 -15.81 9.73
C GLY A 75 0.63 -16.99 10.39
N TRP A 76 0.92 -18.05 9.63
CA TRP A 76 1.67 -19.20 10.12
C TRP A 76 3.11 -18.83 10.48
N GLN A 77 3.78 -18.01 9.66
CA GLN A 77 5.16 -17.57 9.89
C GLN A 77 5.22 -16.71 11.15
N ARG A 78 4.26 -15.78 11.31
CA ARG A 78 4.15 -14.95 12.51
C ARG A 78 3.96 -15.78 13.79
N ARG A 79 3.15 -16.84 13.74
CA ARG A 79 2.96 -17.76 14.90
C ARG A 79 4.26 -18.47 15.27
N ILE A 80 4.99 -18.99 14.29
CA ILE A 80 6.27 -19.68 14.52
C ILE A 80 7.31 -18.71 15.09
N THR A 81 7.46 -17.52 14.49
CA THR A 81 8.40 -16.51 14.98
C THR A 81 8.10 -16.11 16.42
N ASN A 82 6.83 -15.85 16.75
CA ASN A 82 6.44 -15.51 18.13
C ASN A 82 6.77 -16.64 19.12
N LYS A 83 6.60 -17.91 18.72
CA LYS A 83 6.91 -19.06 19.58
C LYS A 83 8.42 -19.19 19.80
N ILE A 84 9.21 -19.02 18.75
CA ILE A 84 10.68 -18.99 18.83
C ILE A 84 11.14 -17.88 19.76
N ASP A 85 10.58 -16.68 19.63
CA ASP A 85 10.98 -15.54 20.47
C ASP A 85 10.58 -15.73 21.94
N SER A 86 9.44 -16.37 22.22
CA SER A 86 9.08 -16.77 23.59
C SER A 86 10.11 -17.73 24.18
N ILE A 87 10.44 -18.80 23.45
CA ILE A 87 11.42 -19.80 23.90
C ILE A 87 12.78 -19.16 24.14
N ARG A 88 13.22 -18.26 23.27
CA ARG A 88 14.49 -17.52 23.43
C ARG A 88 14.50 -16.67 24.70
N ARG A 89 13.39 -15.99 25.01
CA ARG A 89 13.27 -15.23 26.26
C ARG A 89 13.35 -16.14 27.48
N ASP A 90 12.62 -17.26 27.44
CA ASP A 90 12.60 -18.23 28.55
C ASP A 90 14.01 -18.81 28.79
N ILE A 91 14.74 -19.15 27.73
CA ILE A 91 16.14 -19.57 27.80
C ILE A 91 17.01 -18.47 28.42
N GLY A 92 16.88 -17.22 27.94
CA GLY A 92 17.65 -16.09 28.49
C GLY A 92 17.44 -15.89 29.99
N ILE A 93 16.19 -15.98 30.45
CA ILE A 93 15.85 -15.89 31.88
C ILE A 93 16.47 -17.04 32.68
N LEU A 94 16.36 -18.28 32.19
CA LEU A 94 16.92 -19.46 32.85
C LEU A 94 18.46 -19.38 32.94
N THR A 95 19.13 -19.01 31.85
CA THR A 95 20.59 -18.86 31.81
C THR A 95 21.05 -17.74 32.75
N GLN A 96 20.34 -16.61 32.78
CA GLN A 96 20.65 -15.51 33.69
C GLN A 96 20.50 -15.93 35.16
N ASN A 97 19.41 -16.64 35.50
CA ASN A 97 19.18 -17.14 36.86
C ASN A 97 20.21 -18.21 37.29
N GLN A 98 20.68 -19.07 36.38
CA GLN A 98 21.77 -20.01 36.66
C GLN A 98 23.11 -19.28 36.87
N SER A 99 23.41 -18.25 36.08
CA SER A 99 24.64 -17.48 36.25
C SER A 99 24.70 -16.70 37.57
N LEU A 100 23.55 -16.32 38.12
CA LEU A 100 23.43 -15.62 39.41
C LEU A 100 23.48 -16.57 40.62
N ASN A 101 23.31 -17.89 40.44
CA ASN A 101 23.40 -18.90 41.49
C ASN A 101 24.38 -20.04 41.10
N PRO A 102 25.71 -19.81 41.14
CA PRO A 102 26.69 -20.86 40.88
C PRO A 102 26.89 -21.85 42.04
N SER A 103 26.10 -21.80 43.12
CA SER A 103 26.38 -22.52 44.37
C SER A 103 25.20 -23.32 44.92
N SER A 104 25.04 -24.55 44.47
CA SER A 104 24.75 -25.71 45.33
C SER A 104 24.96 -27.01 44.55
N SER A 105 25.71 -27.94 45.17
CA SER A 105 26.18 -29.23 44.64
C SER A 105 27.40 -29.09 43.69
N VAL A 106 28.61 -29.47 44.06
CA VAL A 106 29.00 -30.81 44.55
C VAL A 106 30.09 -30.71 45.62
N THR A 107 29.75 -31.06 46.86
CA THR A 107 30.69 -31.63 47.83
C THR A 107 30.30 -33.09 48.03
N LYS A 108 31.14 -33.99 47.53
CA LYS A 108 31.36 -35.34 48.05
C LYS A 108 32.79 -35.74 47.74
#